data_AF-A0A2H0QJT4-F1
#
_entry.id   AF-A0A2H0QJT4-F1
#
_cell.length_a   1.000
_cell.length_b   1.000
_cell.length_c   1.000
_cell.angle_alpha   90.00
_cell.angle_beta   90.00
_cell.angle_gamma   90.00
#
_symmetry.space_group_name_H-M   'P 1'
#
loop_
_entity.id
_entity.type
_entity.pdbx_description
1 polymer ?
#
loop_
_entity_poly.entity_id
_entity_poly.type
_entity_poly.pdbx_seq_one_letter_code
_entity_poly.pdbx_strand_id
1 'polypeptide(L)'
;MCLGLTALRLSYVREDIYFSLILLLIAAFLDGIDGKIARRLKVESPVGAQLDSLADFLNFCVTPALITFEWHLKELYFFGWAATLIFLVGGAYRLARFNVMYSKGIENVSSNYFVGLPTPAGAVFVFAPIVLELKGYIATTSSIYTALYMVFIAFLMISHIRTPSNKLVSIKRKRFIPLFLLIAGIIIAGLVYAPLDTYLIGLTAYFIISIFLFFKDDIYKKI
;
A
#
# COMPACT_ATOMS: atom_id res chain seq x y z
N MET A 1 11.09 4.53 6.59
CA MET A 1 11.19 4.38 8.06
C MET A 1 10.83 5.64 8.84
N CYS A 2 11.59 6.73 8.74
CA CYS A 2 11.37 7.92 9.58
C CYS A 2 9.95 8.50 9.44
N LEU A 3 9.42 8.53 8.21
CA LEU A 3 8.06 8.99 7.95
C LEU A 3 7.00 8.09 8.60
N GLY A 4 7.16 6.76 8.53
CA GLY A 4 6.23 5.81 9.17
C GLY A 4 6.25 5.89 10.70
N LEU A 5 7.41 6.05 11.32
CA LEU A 5 7.52 6.26 12.77
C LEU A 5 6.95 7.62 13.19
N THR A 6 7.17 8.66 12.38
CA THR A 6 6.60 9.99 12.64
C THR A 6 5.08 9.96 12.51
N ALA A 7 4.53 9.26 11.52
CA ALA A 7 3.10 9.05 11.37
C ALA A 7 2.51 8.33 12.60
N LEU A 8 3.16 7.27 13.07
CA LEU A 8 2.73 6.57 14.28
C LEU A 8 2.73 7.52 15.49
N ARG A 9 3.81 8.29 15.69
CA ARG A 9 3.88 9.28 16.77
C ARG A 9 2.76 10.32 16.67
N LEU A 10 2.48 10.86 15.47
CA LEU A 10 1.42 11.86 15.30
C LEU A 10 0.05 11.29 15.63
N SER A 11 -0.25 10.08 15.16
CA SER A 11 -1.50 9.40 15.49
C SER A 11 -1.66 9.16 16.98
N TYR A 12 -0.62 8.72 17.69
CA TYR A 12 -0.73 8.36 19.12
C TYR A 12 -0.64 9.56 20.07
N VAL A 13 0.15 10.59 19.72
CA VAL A 13 0.42 11.73 20.62
C VAL A 13 -0.48 12.92 20.33
N ARG A 14 -0.86 13.12 19.07
CA ARG A 14 -1.65 14.28 18.64
C ARG A 14 -3.04 13.92 18.13
N GLU A 15 -3.38 12.62 18.10
CA GLU A 15 -4.61 12.10 17.50
C GLU A 15 -4.81 12.58 16.05
N ASP A 16 -3.70 12.89 15.38
CA ASP A 16 -3.70 13.55 14.08
C ASP A 16 -3.53 12.53 12.95
N ILE A 17 -4.66 11.94 12.57
CA ILE A 17 -4.71 10.88 11.56
C ILE A 17 -4.54 11.45 10.16
N TYR A 18 -4.97 12.69 9.93
CA TYR A 18 -4.83 13.36 8.65
C TYR A 18 -3.37 13.47 8.24
N PHE A 19 -2.53 14.01 9.12
CA PHE A 19 -1.09 14.12 8.83
C PHE A 19 -0.39 12.76 8.83
N SER A 20 -0.86 11.81 9.65
CA SER A 20 -0.33 10.45 9.65
C SER A 20 -0.54 9.75 8.31
N LEU A 21 -1.73 9.87 7.72
CA LEU A 21 -2.04 9.34 6.39
C LEU A 21 -1.18 10.00 5.31
N ILE A 22 -1.03 11.32 5.33
CA ILE A 22 -0.20 12.05 4.36
C ILE A 22 1.25 11.55 4.43
N LEU A 23 1.83 11.41 5.62
CA LEU A 23 3.20 10.92 5.79
C LEU A 23 3.38 9.49 5.26
N LEU A 24 2.37 8.62 5.44
CA LEU A 24 2.39 7.26 4.88
C LEU A 24 2.30 7.26 3.35
N LEU A 25 1.48 8.12 2.76
CA LEU A 25 1.39 8.26 1.31
C LEU A 25 2.69 8.83 0.72
N ILE A 26 3.32 9.78 1.39
CA ILE A 26 4.66 10.27 1.02
C ILE A 26 5.69 9.15 1.14
N ALA A 27 5.64 8.35 2.21
CA ALA A 27 6.54 7.21 2.37
C ALA A 27 6.38 6.18 1.23
N ALA A 28 5.14 5.88 0.82
CA ALA A 28 4.85 5.01 -0.32
C ALA A 28 5.37 5.57 -1.65
N PHE A 29 5.28 6.90 -1.83
CA PHE A 29 5.80 7.55 -3.03
C PHE A 29 7.33 7.51 -3.11
N LEU A 30 8.02 7.79 -1.99
CA LEU A 30 9.48 7.76 -1.91
C LEU A 30 10.03 6.34 -2.09
N ASP A 31 9.42 5.34 -1.46
CA ASP A 31 9.79 3.93 -1.64
C ASP A 31 9.79 3.51 -3.12
N GLY A 32 8.72 3.88 -3.85
CA GLY A 32 8.62 3.59 -5.29
C GLY A 32 9.65 4.33 -6.17
N ILE A 33 10.29 5.39 -5.66
CA ILE A 33 11.34 6.16 -6.34
C ILE A 33 12.73 5.65 -5.97
N ASP A 34 13.01 5.44 -4.69
CA ASP A 34 14.32 5.10 -4.16
C ASP A 34 14.84 3.78 -4.77
N GLY A 35 13.97 2.77 -4.84
CA GLY A 35 14.29 1.50 -5.49
C GLY A 35 14.55 1.61 -7.00
N LYS A 36 14.08 2.66 -7.68
CA LYS A 36 14.39 2.92 -9.11
C LYS A 36 15.67 3.74 -9.27
N ILE A 37 15.95 4.66 -8.35
CA ILE A 37 17.16 5.49 -8.37
C ILE A 37 18.38 4.63 -8.06
N ALA A 38 18.34 3.79 -7.01
CA ALA A 38 19.44 2.90 -6.64
C ALA A 38 19.86 1.98 -7.80
N ARG A 39 18.89 1.35 -8.48
CA ARG A 39 19.10 0.54 -9.69
C ARG A 39 19.77 1.29 -10.83
N ARG A 40 19.40 2.56 -11.05
CA ARG A 40 19.98 3.38 -12.13
C ARG A 40 21.41 3.80 -11.83
N LEU A 41 21.71 4.04 -10.56
CA LEU A 41 23.04 4.43 -10.10
C LEU A 41 23.98 3.23 -9.91
N LYS A 42 23.48 1.99 -10.03
CA LYS A 42 24.22 0.75 -9.78
C LYS A 42 24.86 0.72 -8.37
N VAL A 43 24.21 1.38 -7.41
CA VAL A 43 24.64 1.44 -6.01
C VAL A 43 23.65 0.60 -5.22
N GLU A 44 23.81 -0.72 -5.32
CA GLU A 44 23.04 -1.69 -4.54
C GLU A 44 23.98 -2.39 -3.58
N SER A 45 23.61 -2.45 -2.29
CA SER A 45 24.34 -3.21 -1.29
C SER A 45 23.43 -4.24 -0.63
N PRO A 46 23.95 -5.41 -0.21
CA PRO A 46 23.15 -6.40 0.49
C PRO A 46 22.50 -5.85 1.76
N VAL A 47 23.21 -4.99 2.49
CA VAL A 47 22.70 -4.33 3.70
C VAL A 47 21.56 -3.37 3.33
N GLY A 48 21.73 -2.57 2.27
CA GLY A 48 20.70 -1.63 1.80
C GLY A 48 19.41 -2.34 1.40
N ALA A 49 19.49 -3.48 0.72
CA ALA A 49 18.31 -4.27 0.33
C ALA A 49 17.54 -4.81 1.55
N GLN A 50 18.24 -5.21 2.63
CA GLN A 50 17.57 -5.64 3.86
C GLN A 50 16.96 -4.45 4.61
N LEU A 51 17.63 -3.30 4.64
CA LEU A 51 17.10 -2.07 5.24
C LEU A 51 15.86 -1.58 4.51
N ASP A 52 15.81 -1.67 3.17
CA ASP A 52 14.65 -1.35 2.33
C ASP A 52 13.44 -2.24 2.70
N SER A 53 13.66 -3.55 2.77
CA SER A 53 12.60 -4.50 3.17
C SER A 53 12.09 -4.26 4.60
N LEU A 54 12.96 -3.90 5.53
CA LEU A 54 12.60 -3.56 6.90
C LEU A 54 11.86 -2.22 6.95
N ALA A 55 12.24 -1.27 6.10
CA ALA A 55 11.55 0.00 5.93
C ALA A 55 10.13 -0.18 5.39
N ASP A 56 9.95 -1.07 4.42
CA ASP A 56 8.65 -1.43 3.85
C ASP A 56 7.75 -2.08 4.88
N PHE A 57 8.28 -3.05 5.62
CA PHE A 57 7.54 -3.71 6.68
C PHE A 57 7.07 -2.71 7.74
N LEU A 58 7.96 -1.81 8.17
CA LEU A 58 7.60 -0.79 9.16
C LEU A 58 6.53 0.17 8.62
N ASN A 59 6.75 0.75 7.44
CA ASN A 59 5.88 1.79 6.91
C ASN A 59 4.52 1.23 6.44
N PHE A 60 4.47 0.03 5.86
CA PHE A 60 3.28 -0.50 5.19
C PHE A 60 2.59 -1.65 5.92
N CYS A 61 3.22 -2.25 6.93
CA CYS A 61 2.55 -3.24 7.78
C CYS A 61 2.35 -2.69 9.18
N VAL A 62 3.43 -2.29 9.86
CA VAL A 62 3.39 -1.95 11.30
C VAL A 62 2.60 -0.66 11.53
N THR A 63 3.00 0.44 10.88
CA THR A 63 2.35 1.74 11.08
C THR A 63 0.84 1.73 10.78
N PRO A 64 0.35 1.31 9.59
CA PRO A 64 -1.08 1.29 9.30
C PRO A 64 -1.89 0.39 10.24
N ALA A 65 -1.33 -0.75 10.65
CA ALA A 65 -1.98 -1.67 11.57
C ALA A 65 -2.19 -1.02 12.94
N LEU A 66 -1.14 -0.40 13.50
CA LEU A 66 -1.17 0.20 14.83
C LEU A 66 -2.00 1.49 14.89
N ILE A 67 -2.01 2.29 13.82
CA ILE A 67 -2.89 3.46 13.74
C ILE A 67 -4.35 3.02 13.69
N THR A 68 -4.67 2.03 12.86
CA THR A 68 -6.05 1.52 12.76
C THR A 68 -6.50 0.86 14.05
N PHE A 69 -5.59 0.17 14.75
CA PHE A 69 -5.86 -0.40 16.06
C PHE A 69 -6.28 0.67 17.06
N GLU A 70 -5.46 1.70 17.21
CA GLU A 70 -5.69 2.75 18.20
C GLU A 70 -7.00 3.48 17.93
N TRP A 71 -7.37 3.67 16.66
CA TRP A 71 -8.53 4.48 16.32
C TRP A 71 -9.86 3.74 16.30
N HIS A 72 -9.91 2.51 15.78
CA HIS A 72 -11.17 1.78 15.64
C HIS A 72 -11.22 0.43 16.35
N LEU A 73 -10.08 -0.23 16.62
CA LEU A 73 -10.08 -1.62 17.10
C LEU A 73 -9.85 -1.75 18.60
N LYS A 74 -9.41 -0.69 19.27
CA LYS A 74 -9.12 -0.69 20.72
C LYS A 74 -10.32 -1.13 21.57
N GLU A 75 -11.54 -0.76 21.17
CA GLU A 75 -12.78 -1.13 21.84
C GLU A 75 -13.10 -2.63 21.77
N LEU A 76 -12.50 -3.36 20.81
CA LEU A 76 -12.66 -4.80 20.67
C LEU A 76 -11.66 -5.62 21.48
N TYR A 77 -10.80 -4.96 22.27
CA TYR A 77 -9.79 -5.59 23.14
C TYR A 77 -8.99 -6.67 22.38
N PHE A 78 -9.14 -7.93 22.80
CA PHE A 78 -8.47 -9.08 22.22
C PHE A 78 -8.75 -9.26 20.73
N PHE A 79 -10.00 -9.11 20.30
CA PHE A 79 -10.38 -9.32 18.89
C PHE A 79 -9.82 -8.23 17.98
N GLY A 80 -9.79 -6.99 18.47
CA GLY A 80 -9.15 -5.89 17.77
C GLY A 80 -7.66 -6.13 17.57
N TRP A 81 -6.98 -6.54 18.64
CA TRP A 81 -5.56 -6.85 18.60
C TRP A 81 -5.25 -8.05 17.70
N ALA A 82 -6.08 -9.09 17.73
CA ALA A 82 -5.96 -10.24 16.85
C ALA A 82 -6.05 -9.85 15.37
N ALA A 83 -7.01 -9.00 15.00
CA ALA A 83 -7.12 -8.48 13.62
C ALA A 83 -5.87 -7.70 13.20
N THR A 84 -5.34 -6.86 14.08
CA THR A 84 -4.08 -6.11 13.87
C THR A 84 -2.90 -7.05 13.63
N LEU A 85 -2.77 -8.10 14.44
CA LEU A 85 -1.69 -9.09 14.29
C LEU A 85 -1.82 -9.90 13.00
N ILE A 86 -3.03 -10.30 12.62
CA ILE A 86 -3.28 -11.01 11.35
C ILE A 86 -2.80 -10.17 10.16
N PHE A 87 -3.13 -8.88 10.14
CA PHE A 87 -2.67 -7.98 9.08
C PHE A 87 -1.15 -7.81 9.08
N LEU A 88 -0.54 -7.58 10.25
CA LEU A 88 0.90 -7.39 10.40
C LEU A 88 1.69 -8.63 9.96
N VAL A 89 1.30 -9.83 10.42
CA VAL A 89 1.94 -11.10 10.05
C VAL A 89 1.70 -11.43 8.58
N GLY A 90 0.48 -11.19 8.07
CA GLY A 90 0.17 -11.41 6.66
C GLY A 90 1.01 -10.53 5.74
N GLY A 91 1.19 -9.26 6.09
CA GLY A 91 2.07 -8.34 5.38
C GLY A 91 3.55 -8.73 5.45
N ALA A 92 4.03 -9.16 6.62
CA ALA A 92 5.39 -9.68 6.78
C ALA A 92 5.66 -10.90 5.89
N TYR A 93 4.75 -11.88 5.93
CA TYR A 93 4.84 -13.08 5.11
C TYR A 93 4.84 -12.75 3.62
N ARG A 94 3.99 -11.81 3.20
CA ARG A 94 3.95 -11.34 1.81
C ARG A 94 5.28 -10.74 1.36
N LEU A 95 5.87 -9.84 2.16
CA LEU A 95 7.18 -9.23 1.86
C LEU A 95 8.28 -10.30 1.80
N ALA A 96 8.32 -11.22 2.77
CA ALA A 96 9.28 -12.32 2.77
C ALA A 96 9.15 -13.21 1.52
N ARG A 97 7.92 -13.58 1.13
CA ARG A 97 7.66 -14.34 -0.09
C ARG A 97 8.13 -13.58 -1.33
N PHE A 98 7.85 -12.29 -1.43
CA PHE A 98 8.29 -11.44 -2.54
C PHE A 98 9.83 -11.40 -2.63
N ASN A 99 10.51 -11.19 -1.51
CA ASN A 99 11.97 -11.12 -1.44
C ASN A 99 12.64 -12.45 -1.83
N VAL A 100 12.09 -13.59 -1.39
CA VAL A 100 12.59 -14.92 -1.77
C VAL A 100 12.40 -15.18 -3.26
N MET A 101 11.24 -14.83 -3.82
CA MET A 101 10.98 -14.99 -5.27
C MET A 101 11.90 -14.12 -6.11
N TYR A 102 12.15 -12.89 -5.68
CA TYR A 102 13.09 -11.97 -6.32
C TYR A 102 14.53 -12.53 -6.29
N SER A 103 15.00 -12.99 -5.13
CA SER A 103 16.35 -13.53 -4.96
C SER A 103 16.60 -14.81 -5.78
N LYS A 104 15.60 -15.65 -5.98
CA LYS A 104 15.73 -16.88 -6.79
C LYS A 104 15.72 -16.63 -8.30
N GLY A 105 15.60 -15.38 -8.75
CA GLY A 105 15.48 -15.07 -10.18
C GLY A 105 14.22 -15.67 -10.81
N ILE A 106 13.26 -16.16 -10.00
CA ILE A 106 11.92 -16.61 -10.42
C ILE A 106 11.03 -15.38 -10.64
N GLU A 107 11.61 -14.28 -11.13
CA GLU A 107 10.85 -13.49 -12.07
C GLU A 107 10.72 -14.38 -13.30
N ASN A 108 9.53 -14.95 -13.51
CA ASN A 108 9.00 -14.85 -14.87
C ASN A 108 9.01 -13.35 -15.21
N VAL A 109 10.13 -12.89 -15.77
CA VAL A 109 10.27 -11.58 -16.43
C VAL A 109 9.18 -11.40 -17.51
N SER A 110 8.45 -12.48 -17.82
CA SER A 110 7.31 -12.59 -18.73
C SER A 110 5.90 -12.51 -18.13
N SER A 111 5.67 -12.54 -16.80
CA SER A 111 4.28 -12.46 -16.29
C SER A 111 3.96 -11.08 -15.72
N ASN A 112 3.10 -10.34 -16.43
CA ASN A 112 2.57 -9.01 -16.12
C ASN A 112 1.78 -8.88 -14.79
N TYR A 113 2.02 -9.72 -13.79
CA TYR A 113 1.19 -9.84 -12.59
C TYR A 113 2.02 -10.05 -11.33
N PHE A 114 1.69 -9.31 -10.28
CA PHE A 114 2.02 -9.68 -8.89
C PHE A 114 1.03 -10.73 -8.40
N VAL A 115 1.46 -11.58 -7.46
CA VAL A 115 0.59 -12.55 -6.78
C VAL A 115 0.21 -11.96 -5.41
N GLY A 116 -1.07 -11.65 -5.22
CA GLY A 116 -1.63 -11.01 -4.03
C GLY A 116 -1.49 -9.47 -4.02
N LEU A 117 -2.35 -8.80 -3.25
CA LEU A 117 -2.40 -7.33 -3.14
C LEU A 117 -1.06 -6.75 -2.64
N PRO A 118 -0.38 -5.86 -3.40
CA PRO A 118 0.81 -5.12 -2.97
C PRO A 118 0.77 -4.62 -1.52
N THR A 119 1.85 -4.78 -0.77
CA THR A 119 1.93 -4.35 0.63
C THR A 119 1.66 -2.85 0.78
N PRO A 120 2.23 -1.96 -0.07
CA PRO A 120 1.86 -0.55 -0.05
C PRO A 120 0.38 -0.31 -0.36
N ALA A 121 -0.23 -1.10 -1.26
CA ALA A 121 -1.65 -1.01 -1.52
C ALA A 121 -2.48 -1.48 -0.32
N GLY A 122 -2.10 -2.60 0.32
CA GLY A 122 -2.74 -3.09 1.55
C GLY A 122 -2.73 -2.06 2.68
N ALA A 123 -1.60 -1.36 2.86
CA ALA A 123 -1.48 -0.25 3.80
C ALA A 123 -2.50 0.86 3.52
N VAL A 124 -2.63 1.26 2.25
CA VAL A 124 -3.61 2.25 1.81
C VAL A 124 -5.01 1.69 2.08
N PHE A 125 -5.38 0.52 1.55
CA PHE A 125 -6.73 -0.05 1.71
C PHE A 125 -7.19 -0.14 3.16
N VAL A 126 -6.33 -0.52 4.10
CA VAL A 126 -6.70 -0.61 5.53
C VAL A 126 -7.21 0.72 6.11
N PHE A 127 -6.76 1.86 5.59
CA PHE A 127 -7.27 3.18 6.00
C PHE A 127 -8.62 3.53 5.38
N ALA A 128 -9.16 2.77 4.44
CA ALA A 128 -10.37 3.14 3.72
C ALA A 128 -11.59 3.39 4.65
N PRO A 129 -11.92 2.52 5.63
CA PRO A 129 -13.04 2.76 6.53
C PRO A 129 -12.83 4.05 7.34
N ILE A 130 -11.61 4.27 7.81
CA ILE A 130 -11.20 5.46 8.56
C ILE A 130 -11.43 6.73 7.75
N VAL A 131 -10.96 6.76 6.51
CA VAL A 131 -11.07 7.95 5.65
C VAL A 131 -12.50 8.22 5.22
N LEU A 132 -13.30 7.18 4.96
CA LEU A 132 -14.71 7.32 4.62
C LEU A 132 -15.51 7.95 5.78
N GLU A 133 -15.20 7.55 7.01
CA GLU A 133 -15.79 8.11 8.22
C GLU A 133 -15.35 9.56 8.45
N LEU A 134 -14.06 9.88 8.32
CA LEU A 134 -13.56 11.27 8.40
C LEU A 134 -14.22 12.21 7.39
N LYS A 135 -14.59 11.69 6.21
CA LYS A 135 -15.31 12.44 5.18
C LYS A 135 -16.81 12.56 5.44
N GLY A 136 -17.38 11.81 6.37
CA GLY A 136 -18.81 11.76 6.64
C GLY A 136 -19.62 11.05 5.55
N TYR A 137 -18.98 10.23 4.69
CA TYR A 137 -19.70 9.42 3.69
C TYR A 137 -20.38 8.20 4.30
N ILE A 138 -19.85 7.73 5.42
CA ILE A 138 -20.46 6.68 6.25
C ILE A 138 -20.64 7.23 7.66
N ALA A 139 -21.68 6.75 8.35
CA ALA A 139 -21.80 6.94 9.80
C ALA A 139 -20.64 6.23 10.52
N THR A 140 -20.52 6.46 11.84
CA THR A 140 -19.49 5.82 12.67
C THR A 140 -19.40 4.33 12.37
N THR A 141 -18.23 3.92 11.87
CA THR A 141 -18.00 2.56 11.41
C THR A 141 -17.92 1.65 12.62
N SER A 142 -18.72 0.58 12.65
CA SER A 142 -18.59 -0.40 13.71
C SER A 142 -17.16 -0.96 13.75
N SER A 143 -16.53 -0.97 14.93
CA SER A 143 -15.21 -1.57 15.14
C SER A 143 -15.12 -2.99 14.60
N ILE A 144 -16.21 -3.76 14.70
CA ILE A 144 -16.32 -5.13 14.19
C ILE A 144 -16.17 -5.15 12.67
N TYR A 145 -16.82 -4.23 11.97
CA TYR A 145 -16.69 -4.09 10.52
C TYR A 145 -15.24 -3.75 10.14
N THR A 146 -14.61 -2.80 10.83
CA THR A 146 -13.21 -2.43 10.57
C THR A 146 -12.25 -3.61 10.82
N ALA A 147 -12.49 -4.41 11.86
CA ALA A 147 -11.70 -5.61 12.16
C ALA A 147 -11.83 -6.66 11.04
N LEU A 148 -13.06 -6.97 10.63
CA LEU A 148 -13.33 -7.93 9.54
C LEU A 148 -12.74 -7.45 8.22
N TYR A 149 -12.86 -6.15 7.94
CA TYR A 149 -12.28 -5.52 6.75
C TYR A 149 -10.75 -5.62 6.77
N MET A 150 -10.09 -5.30 7.88
CA MET A 150 -8.64 -5.43 8.03
C MET A 150 -8.17 -6.87 7.80
N VAL A 151 -8.86 -7.84 8.40
CA VAL A 151 -8.58 -9.28 8.20
C VAL A 151 -8.78 -9.67 6.74
N PHE A 152 -9.83 -9.18 6.09
CA PHE A 152 -10.07 -9.39 4.67
C PHE A 152 -8.93 -8.85 3.80
N ILE A 153 -8.42 -7.63 4.07
CA ILE A 153 -7.26 -7.08 3.37
C ILE A 153 -6.01 -7.94 3.59
N ALA A 154 -5.78 -8.43 4.81
CA ALA A 154 -4.68 -9.34 5.11
C ALA A 154 -4.76 -10.63 4.27
N PHE A 155 -5.94 -11.21 4.14
CA PHE A 155 -6.16 -12.36 3.26
C PHE A 155 -5.89 -12.02 1.79
N LEU A 156 -6.32 -10.86 1.30
CA LEU A 156 -6.01 -10.42 -0.08
C LEU A 156 -4.50 -10.27 -0.33
N MET A 157 -3.74 -9.80 0.67
CA MET A 157 -2.28 -9.68 0.59
C MET A 157 -1.58 -11.03 0.49
N ILE A 158 -2.06 -12.06 1.19
CA ILE A 158 -1.51 -13.43 1.18
C ILE A 158 -2.02 -14.23 -0.04
N SER A 159 -3.19 -13.85 -0.57
CA SER A 159 -3.87 -14.58 -1.64
C SER A 159 -3.02 -14.80 -2.89
N HIS A 160 -3.34 -15.86 -3.63
CA HIS A 160 -2.72 -16.13 -4.92
C HIS A 160 -3.37 -15.37 -6.09
N ILE A 161 -4.24 -14.39 -5.81
CA ILE A 161 -4.95 -13.63 -6.83
C ILE A 161 -3.93 -12.76 -7.57
N ARG A 162 -3.90 -12.87 -8.91
CA ARG A 162 -2.98 -12.09 -9.74
C ARG A 162 -3.43 -10.64 -9.75
N THR A 163 -2.71 -9.74 -9.10
CA THR A 163 -2.89 -8.30 -9.23
C THR A 163 -1.96 -7.78 -10.33
N PRO A 164 -2.41 -6.86 -11.20
CA PRO A 164 -1.60 -6.39 -12.31
C PRO A 164 -0.26 -5.79 -11.84
N SER A 165 0.81 -6.16 -12.55
CA SER A 165 2.13 -5.58 -12.36
C SER A 165 2.26 -4.30 -13.19
N ASN A 166 2.94 -3.30 -12.61
CA ASN A 166 3.29 -2.02 -13.25
C ASN A 166 4.14 -2.17 -14.55
N LYS A 167 4.44 -3.39 -15.00
CA LYS A 167 5.16 -3.70 -16.25
C LYS A 167 4.27 -3.76 -17.51
N LEU A 168 2.93 -3.75 -17.42
CA LEU A 168 2.04 -3.56 -18.59
C LEU A 168 2.27 -2.24 -19.33
N VAL A 169 2.97 -1.32 -18.67
CA VAL A 169 3.32 0.00 -19.16
C VAL A 169 4.80 -0.04 -19.55
N SER A 170 5.18 -0.87 -20.53
CA SER A 170 6.47 -0.76 -21.22
C SER A 170 6.45 0.46 -22.13
N ILE A 171 6.24 1.63 -21.54
CA ILE A 171 6.05 2.88 -22.24
C ILE A 171 7.40 3.45 -22.65
N LYS A 172 7.51 3.87 -23.91
CA LYS A 172 8.68 4.53 -24.50
C LYS A 172 9.09 5.73 -23.63
N ARG A 173 10.20 5.54 -22.92
CA ARG A 173 10.67 6.28 -21.73
C ARG A 173 10.89 7.78 -21.90
N LYS A 174 11.03 8.34 -23.11
CA LYS A 174 11.38 9.76 -23.32
C LYS A 174 10.18 10.72 -23.40
N ARG A 175 9.00 10.29 -23.88
CA ARG A 175 7.83 11.20 -24.05
C ARG A 175 6.91 11.25 -22.83
N PHE A 176 7.05 10.29 -21.92
CA PHE A 176 6.16 10.14 -20.77
C PHE A 176 6.76 10.59 -19.43
N ILE A 177 8.05 10.95 -19.38
CA ILE A 177 8.64 11.61 -18.20
C ILE A 177 7.87 12.89 -17.84
N PRO A 178 7.57 13.83 -18.76
CA PRO A 178 6.81 15.03 -18.40
C PRO A 178 5.38 14.69 -17.94
N LEU A 179 4.73 13.69 -18.54
CA LEU A 179 3.39 13.26 -18.12
C LEU A 179 3.41 12.61 -16.73
N PHE A 180 4.42 11.78 -16.42
CA PHE A 180 4.59 11.18 -15.11
C PHE A 180 4.85 12.24 -14.04
N LEU A 181 5.73 13.22 -14.33
CA LEU A 181 5.99 14.34 -13.42
C LEU A 181 4.76 15.22 -13.22
N LEU A 182 3.96 15.42 -14.28
CA LEU A 182 2.69 16.13 -14.19
C LEU A 182 1.69 15.40 -13.29
N ILE A 183 1.49 14.10 -13.50
CA ILE A 183 0.59 13.27 -12.67
C ILE A 183 1.07 13.24 -11.22
N ALA A 184 2.38 13.05 -10.99
CA ALA A 184 2.95 13.10 -9.65
C ALA A 184 2.74 14.49 -9.01
N GLY A 185 2.93 15.57 -9.76
CA GLY A 185 2.66 16.93 -9.32
C GLY A 185 1.19 17.17 -8.95
N ILE A 186 0.25 16.64 -9.74
CA ILE A 186 -1.20 16.71 -9.46
C ILE A 186 -1.54 15.92 -8.19
N ILE A 187 -0.99 14.72 -8.02
CA ILE A 187 -1.20 13.91 -6.81
C ILE A 187 -0.63 14.63 -5.59
N ILE A 188 0.58 15.17 -5.67
CA ILE A 188 1.20 15.93 -4.58
C ILE A 188 0.37 17.17 -4.24
N ALA A 189 -0.04 17.95 -5.24
CA ALA A 189 -0.91 19.11 -5.04
C ALA A 189 -2.23 18.69 -4.39
N GLY A 190 -2.87 17.63 -4.88
CA GLY A 190 -4.08 17.06 -4.29
C GLY A 190 -3.87 16.64 -2.84
N LEU A 191 -2.76 16.00 -2.50
CA LEU A 191 -2.44 15.63 -1.13
C LEU A 191 -2.25 16.83 -0.19
N VAL A 192 -1.79 17.97 -0.71
CA VAL A 192 -1.66 19.21 0.09
C VAL A 192 -3.01 19.89 0.27
N TYR A 193 -3.81 20.03 -0.79
CA TYR A 193 -5.05 20.81 -0.76
C TYR A 193 -6.28 20.01 -0.29
N ALA A 194 -6.35 18.73 -0.65
CA ALA A 194 -7.49 17.85 -0.40
C ALA A 194 -7.03 16.40 -0.17
N PRO A 195 -6.35 16.12 0.96
CA PRO A 195 -5.67 14.84 1.19
C PRO A 195 -6.61 13.62 1.16
N LEU A 196 -7.77 13.74 1.81
CA LEU A 196 -8.74 12.65 1.88
C LEU A 196 -9.42 12.39 0.53
N ASP A 197 -9.75 13.42 -0.24
CA ASP A 197 -10.34 13.26 -1.58
C ASP A 197 -9.35 12.63 -2.53
N THR A 198 -8.09 13.10 -2.49
CA THR A 198 -7.00 12.57 -3.32
C THR A 198 -6.72 11.11 -2.99
N TYR A 199 -6.75 10.74 -1.71
CA TYR A 199 -6.66 9.35 -1.26
C TYR A 199 -7.81 8.50 -1.83
N LEU A 200 -9.06 8.94 -1.71
CA LEU A 200 -10.22 8.17 -2.19
C LEU A 200 -10.23 8.02 -3.71
N ILE A 201 -9.87 9.07 -4.44
CA ILE A 201 -9.72 9.03 -5.91
C ILE A 201 -8.60 8.06 -6.29
N GLY A 202 -7.46 8.10 -5.59
CA GLY A 202 -6.36 7.16 -5.82
C GLY A 202 -6.75 5.71 -5.55
N LEU A 203 -7.45 5.46 -4.45
CA LEU A 203 -7.95 4.14 -4.06
C LEU A 203 -8.93 3.57 -5.10
N THR A 204 -9.91 4.36 -5.51
CA THR A 204 -10.91 3.97 -6.51
C THR A 204 -10.29 3.75 -7.88
N ALA A 205 -9.37 4.62 -8.32
CA ALA A 205 -8.62 4.43 -9.55
C ALA A 205 -7.81 3.12 -9.52
N TYR A 206 -7.12 2.84 -8.41
CA TYR A 206 -6.38 1.58 -8.25
C TYR A 206 -7.30 0.35 -8.34
N PHE A 207 -8.46 0.40 -7.68
CA PHE A 207 -9.44 -0.68 -7.71
C PHE A 207 -10.01 -0.92 -9.12
N ILE A 208 -10.41 0.15 -9.82
CA ILE A 208 -10.93 0.08 -11.21
C ILE A 208 -9.87 -0.49 -12.16
N ILE A 209 -8.63 0.00 -12.07
CA ILE A 209 -7.52 -0.49 -12.90
C ILE A 209 -7.26 -1.98 -12.61
N SER A 210 -7.31 -2.39 -11.34
CA SER A 210 -7.12 -3.79 -10.95
C SER A 210 -8.19 -4.70 -11.52
N ILE A 211 -9.46 -4.28 -11.46
CA ILE A 211 -10.59 -5.01 -12.05
C ILE A 211 -10.50 -5.08 -13.58
N PHE A 212 -10.23 -3.95 -14.23
CA PHE A 212 -10.12 -3.89 -15.69
C PHE A 212 -9.04 -4.84 -16.21
N LEU A 213 -7.89 -4.88 -15.53
CA LEU A 213 -6.79 -5.76 -15.89
C LEU A 213 -7.11 -7.23 -15.60
N PHE A 214 -7.82 -7.53 -14.52
CA PHE A 214 -8.31 -8.89 -14.23
C PHE A 214 -9.25 -9.42 -15.34
N PHE A 215 -10.23 -8.62 -15.78
CA PHE A 215 -11.15 -9.02 -16.84
C PHE A 215 -10.47 -9.13 -18.21
N LYS A 216 -9.52 -8.25 -18.52
CA LYS A 216 -8.73 -8.33 -19.75
C LYS A 216 -8.03 -9.69 -19.87
N ASP A 217 -7.46 -10.19 -18.78
CA ASP A 217 -6.75 -11.46 -18.79
C ASP A 217 -7.64 -12.67 -19.02
N ASP A 218 -8.84 -12.65 -18.44
CA ASP A 218 -9.80 -13.75 -18.58
C ASP A 218 -10.31 -13.86 -20.02
N ILE A 219 -10.42 -12.72 -20.71
CA ILE A 219 -10.73 -12.65 -22.15
C ILE A 219 -9.58 -13.22 -22.99
N TYR A 220 -8.32 -12.89 -22.68
CA TYR A 220 -7.15 -13.41 -23.42
C TYR A 220 -6.83 -14.89 -23.17
N LYS A 221 -7.34 -15.50 -22.10
CA LYS A 221 -7.25 -16.95 -21.87
C LYS A 221 -8.30 -17.76 -22.65
N LYS A 222 -9.33 -17.11 -23.19
CA LYS A 222 -10.44 -17.76 -23.91
C LYS A 222 -10.27 -17.75 -25.44
N ILE A 223 -9.16 -17.20 -25.95
CA ILE A 223 -8.76 -17.18 -27.37
C ILE A 223 -7.52 -18.05 -27.52
#